data_AF-A0AA44F718-F1
#
_entry.id   AF-A0AA44F718-F1
#
_cell.length_a   1.000
_cell.length_b   1.000
_cell.length_c   1.000
_cell.angle_alpha   90.00
_cell.angle_beta   90.00
_cell.angle_gamma   90.00
#
_symmetry.space_group_name_H-M   'P 1'
#
loop_
_entity.id
_entity.type
_entity.pdbx_description
1 polymer ?
#
loop_
_entity_poly.entity_id
_entity_poly.type
_entity_poly.pdbx_seq_one_letter_code
_entity_poly.pdbx_strand_id
1 'polypeptide(L)'
;MISDYIEKLMRSTRANATIAKLISAIEPLIAKIKARRRMTLVICVGVLAFWALPPNTLDPFCTYRSQYRLDAVLQVGNELLASTVFVQKSHSRRWVSQMNSAGCVQRYGKALSFRSLDNRVFLIHSDICRSVEQLSEFQVDVIEHCSRNWPNEPIGFIVDNATTPTTWKPFNFLKGDQDVKLVSMKASPTLWHPSDDLQNTAPNILKSSFDTNNPNGWWNSPERILNRRRGNNITFHVRMQQPDSLGH
;
A
#
# COMPACT_ATOMS: atom_id res chain seq x y z
N MET A 1 16.93 -88.04 -13.64
CA MET A 1 17.70 -86.78 -13.62
C MET A 1 17.09 -85.63 -14.44
N ILE A 2 16.00 -85.81 -15.19
CA ILE A 2 15.35 -84.72 -15.95
C ILE A 2 14.18 -84.06 -15.17
N SER A 3 13.64 -84.74 -14.16
CA SER A 3 12.50 -84.23 -13.36
C SER A 3 12.88 -83.07 -12.42
N ASP A 4 14.12 -83.00 -11.94
CA ASP A 4 14.57 -81.94 -11.03
C ASP A 4 14.87 -80.60 -11.73
N TYR A 5 15.06 -80.61 -13.05
CA TYR A 5 15.36 -79.39 -13.81
C TYR A 5 14.11 -78.60 -14.19
N ILE A 6 12.97 -79.28 -14.37
CA ILE A 6 11.69 -78.65 -14.75
C ILE A 6 11.05 -77.93 -13.55
N GLU A 7 11.22 -78.45 -12.33
CA GLU A 7 10.68 -77.81 -11.13
C GLU A 7 11.42 -76.51 -10.75
N LYS A 8 12.71 -76.41 -11.10
CA LYS A 8 13.51 -75.18 -10.93
C LYS A 8 13.15 -74.09 -11.95
N LEU A 9 12.79 -74.47 -13.18
CA LEU A 9 12.36 -73.55 -14.23
C LEU A 9 10.94 -73.00 -14.00
N MET A 10 10.03 -73.77 -13.41
CA MET A 10 8.68 -73.28 -13.06
C MET A 10 8.62 -72.37 -11.83
N ARG A 11 9.67 -72.31 -11.00
CA ARG A 11 9.78 -71.30 -9.92
C ARG A 11 10.29 -69.94 -10.41
N SER A 12 10.95 -69.89 -11.58
CA SER A 12 11.46 -68.64 -12.18
C SER A 12 10.36 -67.81 -12.87
N THR A 13 9.33 -68.44 -13.43
CA THR A 13 8.23 -67.72 -14.10
C THR A 13 7.22 -67.09 -13.13
N ARG A 14 7.04 -67.65 -11.92
CA ARG A 14 6.23 -67.00 -10.87
C ARG A 14 6.88 -65.74 -10.30
N ALA A 15 8.22 -65.68 -10.23
CA ALA A 15 8.94 -64.48 -9.78
C ALA A 15 8.76 -63.31 -10.76
N ASN A 16 8.66 -63.57 -12.07
CA ASN A 16 8.43 -62.54 -13.08
C ASN A 16 7.00 -61.98 -13.04
N ALA A 17 5.99 -62.82 -12.75
CA ALA A 17 4.61 -62.37 -12.64
C ALA A 17 4.37 -61.47 -11.41
N THR A 18 5.02 -61.76 -10.27
CA THR A 18 4.94 -60.91 -9.07
C THR A 18 5.68 -59.59 -9.23
N ILE A 19 6.84 -59.57 -9.90
CA ILE A 19 7.59 -58.34 -10.20
C ILE A 19 6.80 -57.45 -11.16
N ALA A 20 6.22 -58.01 -12.23
CA ALA A 20 5.39 -57.24 -13.17
C ALA A 20 4.16 -56.63 -12.48
N LYS A 21 3.53 -57.37 -11.55
CA LYS A 21 2.38 -56.88 -10.78
C LYS A 21 2.77 -55.75 -9.82
N LEU A 22 3.94 -55.83 -9.20
CA LEU A 22 4.52 -54.78 -8.36
C LEU A 22 4.84 -53.51 -9.17
N ILE A 23 5.45 -53.64 -10.35
CA ILE A 23 5.77 -52.50 -11.23
C ILE A 23 4.47 -51.81 -11.68
N SER A 24 3.46 -52.57 -12.11
CA SER A 24 2.15 -52.02 -12.50
C SER A 24 1.40 -51.30 -11.36
N ALA A 25 1.67 -51.67 -10.10
CA ALA A 25 1.08 -51.01 -8.93
C ALA A 25 1.85 -49.74 -8.51
N ILE A 26 3.14 -49.65 -8.82
CA ILE A 26 4.02 -48.52 -8.45
C ILE A 26 3.92 -47.37 -9.47
N GLU A 27 3.74 -47.65 -10.76
CA GLU A 27 3.55 -46.63 -11.81
C GLU A 27 2.45 -45.60 -11.51
N PRO A 28 1.22 -45.98 -11.12
CA PRO A 28 0.18 -45.00 -10.78
C PRO A 28 0.51 -44.19 -9.52
N LEU A 29 1.26 -44.77 -8.56
CA LEU A 29 1.73 -44.06 -7.36
C LEU A 29 2.79 -43.01 -7.72
N ILE A 30 3.76 -43.35 -8.56
CA ILE A 30 4.78 -42.40 -9.05
C ILE A 30 4.12 -41.28 -9.86
N ALA A 31 3.17 -41.60 -10.74
CA ALA A 31 2.41 -40.62 -11.51
C ALA A 31 1.63 -39.66 -10.58
N LYS A 32 0.99 -40.19 -9.53
CA LYS A 32 0.23 -39.40 -8.55
C LYS A 32 1.14 -38.50 -7.70
N ILE A 33 2.34 -38.95 -7.33
CA ILE A 33 3.35 -38.15 -6.62
C ILE A 33 3.91 -37.04 -7.53
N LYS A 34 4.20 -37.35 -8.80
CA LYS A 34 4.70 -36.37 -9.78
C LYS A 34 3.64 -35.32 -10.10
N ALA A 35 2.37 -35.71 -10.22
CA ALA A 35 1.24 -34.80 -10.40
C ALA A 35 1.03 -33.90 -9.17
N ARG A 36 1.08 -34.45 -7.95
CA ARG A 36 1.00 -33.65 -6.71
C ARG A 36 2.15 -32.65 -6.59
N ARG A 37 3.40 -33.06 -6.86
CA ARG A 37 4.55 -32.14 -6.85
C ARG A 37 4.42 -31.02 -7.88
N ARG A 38 3.93 -31.33 -9.09
CA ARG A 38 3.67 -30.32 -10.12
C ARG A 38 2.56 -29.36 -9.71
N MET A 39 1.48 -29.86 -9.12
CA MET A 39 0.38 -29.03 -8.63
C MET A 39 0.82 -28.11 -7.48
N THR A 40 1.58 -28.62 -6.52
CA THR A 40 2.15 -27.80 -5.44
C THR A 40 3.11 -26.74 -5.98
N LEU A 41 3.97 -27.09 -6.94
CA LEU A 41 4.88 -26.13 -7.57
C LEU A 41 4.11 -25.01 -8.30
N VAL A 42 3.08 -25.36 -9.09
CA VAL A 42 2.24 -24.38 -9.80
C VAL A 42 1.50 -23.47 -8.83
N ILE A 43 0.96 -24.01 -7.73
CA ILE A 43 0.32 -23.21 -6.69
C ILE A 43 1.33 -22.27 -6.02
N CYS A 44 2.51 -22.76 -5.63
CA CYS A 44 3.53 -21.92 -5.00
C CYS A 44 4.03 -20.81 -5.94
N VAL A 45 4.29 -21.13 -7.21
CA VAL A 45 4.70 -20.14 -8.23
C VAL A 45 3.56 -19.14 -8.49
N GLY A 46 2.31 -19.59 -8.55
CA GLY A 46 1.15 -18.72 -8.71
C GLY A 46 0.94 -17.76 -7.53
N VAL A 47 1.11 -18.25 -6.30
CA VAL A 47 1.06 -17.42 -5.09
C VAL A 47 2.20 -16.40 -5.09
N LEU A 48 3.44 -16.82 -5.36
CA LEU A 48 4.59 -15.91 -5.42
C LEU A 48 4.43 -14.85 -6.52
N ALA A 49 3.93 -15.22 -7.69
CA ALA A 49 3.65 -14.28 -8.78
C ALA A 49 2.53 -13.30 -8.40
N PHE A 50 1.49 -13.74 -7.70
CA PHE A 50 0.43 -12.87 -7.21
C PHE A 50 0.95 -11.80 -6.25
N TRP A 51 1.91 -12.14 -5.38
CA TRP A 51 2.56 -11.19 -4.46
C TRP A 51 3.64 -10.33 -5.12
N ALA A 52 4.21 -10.77 -6.24
CA ALA A 52 5.24 -10.03 -6.97
C ALA A 52 4.68 -9.00 -7.96
N LEU A 53 3.40 -9.16 -8.35
CA LEU A 53 2.74 -8.21 -9.24
C LEU A 53 2.21 -7.00 -8.45
N PRO A 54 2.29 -5.78 -9.04
CA PRO A 54 1.65 -4.62 -8.45
C PRO A 54 0.18 -4.86 -8.11
N PRO A 55 -0.34 -4.29 -7.02
CA PRO A 55 -1.76 -4.42 -6.70
C PRO A 55 -2.62 -3.90 -7.85
N ASN A 56 -3.80 -4.49 -8.02
CA ASN A 56 -4.74 -4.21 -9.11
C ASN A 56 -4.27 -4.59 -10.52
N THR A 57 -3.08 -5.18 -10.71
CA THR A 57 -2.68 -5.73 -12.03
C THR A 57 -3.66 -6.80 -12.50
N LEU A 58 -4.11 -7.65 -11.56
CA LEU A 58 -5.06 -8.73 -11.80
C LEU A 58 -6.50 -8.40 -11.37
N ASP A 59 -6.79 -7.15 -10.97
CA ASP A 59 -8.15 -6.76 -10.61
C ASP A 59 -8.99 -6.61 -11.90
N PRO A 60 -10.16 -7.27 -11.98
CA PRO A 60 -10.98 -7.25 -13.18
C PRO A 60 -11.62 -5.87 -13.42
N PHE A 61 -11.84 -5.07 -12.39
CA PHE A 61 -12.54 -3.79 -12.47
C PHE A 61 -11.60 -2.59 -12.45
N CYS A 62 -10.48 -2.70 -11.75
CA CYS A 62 -9.51 -1.64 -11.54
C CYS A 62 -8.21 -1.91 -12.27
N THR A 63 -7.59 -0.84 -12.75
CA THR A 63 -6.20 -0.84 -13.20
C THR A 63 -5.49 0.34 -12.56
N TYR A 64 -4.17 0.27 -12.41
CA TYR A 64 -3.41 1.41 -11.94
C TYR A 64 -3.10 2.36 -13.10
N ARG A 65 -2.92 3.64 -12.77
CA ARG A 65 -2.47 4.72 -13.67
C ARG A 65 -1.01 5.05 -13.43
N SER A 66 -0.61 5.10 -12.15
CA SER A 66 0.74 5.41 -11.73
C SER A 66 1.01 4.74 -10.38
N GLN A 67 2.27 4.38 -10.16
CA GLN A 67 2.73 3.79 -8.91
C GLN A 67 4.12 4.33 -8.59
N TYR A 68 4.26 4.91 -7.40
CA TYR A 68 5.50 5.59 -7.02
C TYR A 68 5.73 5.50 -5.51
N ARG A 69 7.00 5.46 -5.13
CA ARG A 69 7.48 5.72 -3.78
C ARG A 69 7.72 7.22 -3.66
N LEU A 70 7.24 7.82 -2.59
CA LEU A 70 7.41 9.22 -2.29
C LEU A 70 8.20 9.32 -0.98
N ASP A 71 9.42 9.84 -1.07
CA ASP A 71 10.30 10.08 0.07
C ASP A 71 10.30 11.58 0.35
N ALA A 72 9.88 11.98 1.55
CA ALA A 72 9.74 13.37 1.91
C ALA A 72 10.49 13.69 3.21
N VAL A 73 11.03 14.90 3.27
CA VAL A 73 11.70 15.45 4.45
C VAL A 73 11.03 16.77 4.82
N LEU A 74 10.57 16.86 6.06
CA LEU A 74 9.92 18.01 6.66
C LEU A 74 10.84 18.59 7.73
N GLN A 75 11.14 19.87 7.63
CA GLN A 75 11.82 20.62 8.67
C GLN A 75 10.78 21.23 9.62
N VAL A 76 10.97 21.02 10.93
CA VAL A 76 10.14 21.57 12.01
C VAL A 76 11.06 22.24 13.02
N GLY A 77 11.23 23.57 12.92
CA GLY A 77 12.27 24.31 13.63
C GLY A 77 13.66 23.75 13.31
N ASN A 78 14.31 23.14 14.30
CA ASN A 78 15.63 22.53 14.16
C ASN A 78 15.58 21.01 13.92
N GLU A 79 14.39 20.43 13.83
CA GLU A 79 14.19 18.99 13.62
C GLU A 79 13.97 18.69 12.12
N LEU A 80 14.58 17.59 11.63
CA LEU A 80 14.32 17.05 10.30
C LEU A 80 13.60 15.71 10.43
N LEU A 81 12.38 15.66 9.91
CA LEU A 81 11.51 14.50 9.93
C LEU A 81 11.46 13.89 8.54
N ALA A 82 11.65 12.58 8.44
CA ALA A 82 11.53 11.84 7.19
C ALA A 82 10.27 10.97 7.20
N SER A 83 9.62 10.85 6.05
CA SER A 83 8.50 9.93 5.84
C SER A 83 8.56 9.36 4.43
N THR A 84 8.20 8.08 4.30
CA THR A 84 8.13 7.38 3.03
C THR A 84 6.75 6.79 2.86
N VAL A 85 6.16 6.99 1.68
CA VAL A 85 4.86 6.45 1.33
C VAL A 85 4.90 5.80 -0.05
N PHE A 86 4.21 4.68 -0.20
CA PHE A 86 4.02 4.00 -1.48
C PHE A 86 2.60 4.29 -1.96
N VAL A 87 2.49 4.89 -3.14
CA VAL A 87 1.23 5.35 -3.72
C VAL A 87 0.91 4.54 -4.97
N GLN A 88 -0.37 4.22 -5.16
CA GLN A 88 -0.85 3.68 -6.43
C GLN A 88 -2.19 4.29 -6.81
N LYS A 89 -2.15 5.21 -7.78
CA LYS A 89 -3.35 5.77 -8.36
C LYS A 89 -4.03 4.72 -9.22
N SER A 90 -5.30 4.46 -8.96
CA SER A 90 -6.09 3.46 -9.69
C SER A 90 -7.31 4.10 -10.32
N HIS A 91 -7.77 3.54 -11.43
CA HIS A 91 -8.98 3.95 -12.12
C HIS A 91 -9.72 2.73 -12.66
N SER A 92 -11.03 2.88 -12.89
CA SER A 92 -11.85 1.82 -13.45
C SER A 92 -11.39 1.51 -14.86
N ARG A 93 -11.30 0.22 -15.21
CA ARG A 93 -11.04 -0.21 -16.58
C ARG A 93 -12.18 0.29 -17.49
N ARG A 94 -11.84 0.62 -18.74
CA ARG A 94 -12.77 1.25 -19.70
C ARG A 94 -14.07 0.45 -19.88
N TRP A 95 -14.02 -0.88 -19.82
CA TRP A 95 -15.18 -1.74 -20.05
C TRP A 95 -16.19 -1.75 -18.89
N VAL A 96 -15.79 -1.35 -17.68
CA VAL A 96 -16.67 -1.23 -16.49
C VAL A 96 -16.77 0.19 -15.95
N SER A 97 -16.18 1.20 -16.59
CA SER A 97 -16.15 2.55 -16.02
C SER A 97 -17.55 3.13 -15.76
N GLN A 98 -18.55 2.72 -16.55
CA GLN A 98 -19.95 3.10 -16.37
C GLN A 98 -20.66 2.32 -15.25
N MET A 99 -20.17 1.12 -14.91
CA MET A 99 -20.78 0.24 -13.90
C MET A 99 -20.12 0.38 -12.52
N ASN A 100 -18.83 0.71 -12.49
CA ASN A 100 -18.08 0.92 -11.25
C ASN A 100 -18.16 2.38 -10.79
N SER A 101 -19.37 2.82 -10.45
CA SER A 101 -19.65 4.20 -9.99
C SER A 101 -18.94 4.56 -8.67
N ALA A 102 -18.63 3.57 -7.83
CA ALA A 102 -17.85 3.73 -6.61
C ALA A 102 -16.35 3.98 -6.88
N GLY A 103 -15.88 3.72 -8.10
CA GLY A 103 -14.51 3.93 -8.54
C GLY A 103 -13.48 2.99 -7.89
N CYS A 104 -12.20 3.23 -8.19
CA CYS A 104 -11.08 2.46 -7.64
C CYS A 104 -10.44 3.24 -6.50
N VAL A 105 -10.91 2.98 -5.28
CA VAL A 105 -10.50 3.74 -4.09
C VAL A 105 -9.27 3.11 -3.43
N GLN A 106 -8.21 3.90 -3.30
CA GLN A 106 -7.01 3.53 -2.56
C GLN A 106 -7.24 3.71 -1.04
N ARG A 107 -6.93 2.71 -0.21
CA ARG A 107 -7.03 2.80 1.26
C ARG A 107 -5.73 3.34 1.88
N TYR A 108 -4.59 2.76 1.54
CA TYR A 108 -3.27 3.11 2.07
C TYR A 108 -2.52 4.07 1.14
N GLY A 109 -1.39 4.62 1.57
CA GLY A 109 -0.52 5.37 0.68
C GLY A 109 -1.04 6.78 0.36
N LYS A 110 -1.86 7.35 1.25
CA LYS A 110 -2.51 8.66 1.08
C LYS A 110 -1.88 9.78 1.90
N ALA A 111 -1.18 9.40 2.96
CA ALA A 111 -0.58 10.32 3.92
C ALA A 111 0.93 10.11 3.94
N LEU A 112 1.67 11.19 3.78
CA LEU A 112 2.96 11.33 4.43
C LEU A 112 2.69 11.73 5.88
N SER A 113 3.21 10.96 6.81
CA SER A 113 3.02 11.21 8.23
C SER A 113 4.36 11.43 8.92
N PHE A 114 4.47 12.53 9.66
CA PHE A 114 5.68 12.89 10.37
C PHE A 114 5.31 13.12 11.83
N ARG A 115 6.07 12.54 12.77
CA ARG A 115 5.89 12.79 14.20
C ARG A 115 7.15 13.47 14.72
N SER A 116 6.98 14.65 15.29
CA SER A 116 8.04 15.40 15.94
C SER A 116 8.35 14.86 17.33
N LEU A 117 9.51 15.26 17.86
CA LEU A 117 9.92 14.97 19.24
C LEU A 117 8.93 15.49 20.30
N ASP A 118 8.29 16.63 20.04
CA ASP A 118 7.25 17.21 20.91
C ASP A 118 5.87 16.54 20.77
N ASN A 119 5.82 15.40 20.06
CA ASN A 119 4.65 14.56 19.87
C ASN A 119 3.55 15.13 18.96
N ARG A 120 3.78 16.28 18.30
CA ARG A 120 2.90 16.75 17.23
C ARG A 120 3.00 15.83 16.00
N VAL A 121 1.96 15.82 15.17
CA VAL A 121 1.93 15.05 13.93
C VAL A 121 1.62 15.97 12.76
N PHE A 122 2.41 15.83 11.70
CA PHE A 122 2.22 16.55 10.45
C PHE A 122 1.73 15.56 9.40
N LEU A 123 0.63 15.90 8.76
CA LEU A 123 0.01 15.12 7.70
C LEU A 123 0.06 15.91 6.40
N ILE A 124 0.69 15.34 5.38
CA ILE A 124 0.73 15.89 4.02
C ILE A 124 0.12 14.86 3.07
N HIS A 125 -0.70 15.33 2.14
CA HIS A 125 -1.27 14.44 1.12
C HIS A 125 -0.17 13.93 0.18
N SER A 126 -0.17 12.64 -0.13
CA SER A 126 0.81 12.01 -1.03
C SER A 126 0.55 12.28 -2.54
N ASP A 127 -0.32 13.25 -2.84
CA ASP A 127 -0.71 13.58 -4.21
C ASP A 127 0.35 14.46 -4.84
N ILE A 128 0.79 14.04 -6.03
CA ILE A 128 1.74 14.79 -6.85
C ILE A 128 1.03 15.31 -8.10
N CYS A 129 1.62 16.31 -8.74
CA CYS A 129 1.08 16.88 -9.98
C CYS A 129 1.18 15.91 -11.16
N ARG A 130 0.27 16.07 -12.12
CA ARG A 130 0.13 15.20 -13.29
C ARG A 130 1.40 15.07 -14.12
N SER A 131 2.21 16.13 -14.21
CA SER A 131 3.48 16.10 -14.94
C SER A 131 4.46 15.11 -14.32
N VAL A 132 4.58 15.06 -12.99
CA VAL A 132 5.46 14.09 -12.31
C VAL A 132 4.89 12.68 -12.39
N GLU A 133 3.56 12.50 -12.31
CA GLU A 133 2.95 11.17 -12.49
C GLU A 133 3.30 10.52 -13.84
N GLN A 134 3.58 11.33 -14.87
CA GLN A 134 3.93 10.87 -16.22
C GLN A 134 5.42 10.56 -16.40
N LEU A 135 6.30 11.03 -15.50
CA LEU A 135 7.75 10.82 -15.57
C LEU A 135 8.18 9.49 -14.91
N SER A 136 7.34 8.47 -15.02
CA SER A 136 7.35 7.24 -14.21
C SER A 136 8.59 6.35 -14.33
N GLU A 137 9.61 6.74 -15.09
CA GLU A 137 10.83 5.96 -15.29
C GLU A 137 12.01 6.47 -14.44
N PHE A 138 11.93 7.70 -13.92
CA PHE A 138 13.04 8.34 -13.22
C PHE A 138 12.64 8.83 -11.83
N GLN A 139 13.65 9.04 -10.99
CA GLN A 139 13.46 9.79 -9.75
C GLN A 139 13.31 11.28 -10.10
N VAL A 140 12.31 11.93 -9.52
CA VAL A 140 11.97 13.33 -9.80
C VAL A 140 11.78 14.09 -8.48
N ASP A 141 12.29 15.33 -8.42
CA ASP A 141 11.98 16.25 -7.32
C ASP A 141 10.57 16.83 -7.53
N VAL A 142 9.66 16.46 -6.64
CA VAL A 142 8.25 16.87 -6.72
C VAL A 142 8.09 18.35 -6.45
N ILE A 143 8.90 18.93 -5.56
CA ILE A 143 8.79 20.34 -5.19
C ILE A 143 9.13 21.21 -6.41
N GLU A 144 10.25 20.88 -7.07
CA GLU A 144 10.69 21.58 -8.27
C GLU A 144 9.61 21.57 -9.36
N HIS A 145 9.03 20.41 -9.65
CA HIS A 145 8.10 20.23 -10.76
C HIS A 145 6.64 20.60 -10.45
N CYS A 146 6.20 20.51 -9.19
CA CYS A 146 4.80 20.70 -8.81
C CYS A 146 4.51 22.02 -8.10
N SER A 147 5.52 22.80 -7.71
CA SER A 147 5.34 24.06 -6.94
C SER A 147 4.30 25.03 -7.52
N ARG A 148 4.14 25.08 -8.85
CA ARG A 148 3.18 25.95 -9.55
C ARG A 148 1.81 25.30 -9.80
N ASN A 149 1.77 23.98 -9.90
CA ASN A 149 0.62 23.21 -10.39
C ASN A 149 0.32 22.02 -9.48
N TRP A 150 0.34 22.25 -8.17
CA TRP A 150 0.00 21.20 -7.20
C TRP A 150 -1.49 20.85 -7.35
N PRO A 151 -1.87 19.56 -7.38
CA PRO A 151 -3.26 19.15 -7.62
C PRO A 151 -4.23 19.66 -6.56
N ASN A 152 -3.71 19.96 -5.37
CA ASN A 152 -4.40 20.49 -4.23
C ASN A 152 -3.61 21.71 -3.73
N GLU A 153 -4.23 22.61 -2.98
CA GLU A 153 -3.44 23.63 -2.27
C GLU A 153 -2.33 22.96 -1.46
N PRO A 154 -1.12 23.54 -1.37
CA PRO A 154 0.03 22.97 -0.63
C PRO A 154 -0.18 23.07 0.89
N ILE A 155 -1.33 22.60 1.34
CA ILE A 155 -1.80 22.57 2.71
C ILE A 155 -1.48 21.20 3.28
N GLY A 156 -0.74 21.20 4.37
CA GLY A 156 -0.64 20.09 5.30
C GLY A 156 -1.46 20.38 6.54
N PHE A 157 -1.56 19.40 7.43
CA PHE A 157 -2.25 19.55 8.70
C PHE A 157 -1.32 19.22 9.86
N ILE A 158 -1.36 20.06 10.88
CA ILE A 158 -0.69 19.83 12.16
C ILE A 158 -1.76 19.32 13.12
N VAL A 159 -1.54 18.17 13.73
CA VAL A 159 -2.30 17.65 14.86
C VAL A 159 -1.43 17.81 16.10
N ASP A 160 -1.98 18.38 17.15
CA ASP A 160 -1.27 18.75 18.37
C ASP A 160 -0.58 17.59 19.10
N ASN A 161 -1.12 16.38 19.03
CA ASN A 161 -0.59 15.24 19.77
C ASN A 161 -0.89 13.90 19.09
N ALA A 162 0.12 13.05 18.91
CA ALA A 162 -0.01 11.73 18.29
C ALA A 162 -0.77 10.71 19.15
N THR A 163 -0.76 10.89 20.47
CA THR A 163 -1.30 9.95 21.46
C THR A 163 -2.69 10.36 21.92
N THR A 164 -2.90 11.62 22.24
CA THR A 164 -4.19 12.17 22.69
C THR A 164 -4.53 13.42 21.87
N PRO A 165 -4.87 13.26 20.58
CA PRO A 165 -5.12 14.39 19.69
C PRO A 165 -6.35 15.17 20.17
N THR A 166 -6.21 16.50 20.28
CA THR A 166 -7.30 17.38 20.72
C THR A 166 -7.55 18.55 19.79
N THR A 167 -6.51 19.03 19.11
CA THR A 167 -6.60 20.15 18.18
C THR A 167 -5.83 19.91 16.89
N TRP A 168 -6.29 20.58 15.82
CA TRP A 168 -5.61 20.54 14.52
C TRP A 168 -5.64 21.90 13.83
N LYS A 169 -4.68 22.16 12.94
CA LYS A 169 -4.66 23.36 12.09
C LYS A 169 -4.02 23.09 10.73
N PRO A 170 -4.42 23.81 9.67
CA PRO A 170 -3.74 23.77 8.39
C PRO A 170 -2.41 24.55 8.45
N PHE A 171 -1.46 24.20 7.59
CA PHE A 171 -0.24 24.97 7.36
C PHE A 171 0.19 24.86 5.90
N ASN A 172 0.86 25.88 5.35
CA ASN A 172 1.41 25.82 4.01
C ASN A 172 2.84 25.25 4.06
N PHE A 173 3.00 23.99 3.63
CA PHE A 173 4.29 23.31 3.75
C PHE A 173 5.34 23.79 2.73
N LEU A 174 4.96 24.51 1.68
CA LEU A 174 5.90 25.08 0.70
C LEU A 174 6.39 26.48 1.11
N LYS A 175 5.51 27.31 1.68
CA LYS A 175 5.86 28.67 2.12
C LYS A 175 6.73 28.67 3.37
N GLY A 176 6.66 27.62 4.18
CA GLY A 176 7.40 27.56 5.44
C GLY A 176 6.70 28.32 6.56
N ASP A 177 5.39 28.09 6.74
CA ASP A 177 4.63 28.73 7.80
C ASP A 177 4.90 28.03 9.15
N GLN A 178 4.98 28.81 10.24
CA GLN A 178 5.04 28.31 11.63
C GLN A 178 6.26 27.40 11.91
N ASP A 179 7.41 27.75 11.36
CA ASP A 179 8.67 26.98 11.45
C ASP A 179 8.58 25.58 10.85
N VAL A 180 7.58 25.31 9.99
CA VAL A 180 7.40 24.02 9.32
C VAL A 180 7.54 24.18 7.82
N LYS A 181 8.52 23.51 7.22
CA LYS A 181 8.79 23.58 5.78
C LYS A 181 9.11 22.22 5.20
N LEU A 182 8.47 21.86 4.09
CA LEU A 182 8.83 20.71 3.28
C LEU A 182 10.12 21.05 2.52
N VAL A 183 11.22 20.39 2.89
CA VAL A 183 12.56 20.69 2.34
C VAL A 183 12.91 19.79 1.16
N SER A 184 12.35 18.58 1.11
CA SER A 184 12.53 17.67 -0.02
C SER A 184 11.31 16.78 -0.16
N MET A 185 10.93 16.49 -1.40
CA MET A 185 9.96 15.45 -1.73
C MET A 185 10.36 14.84 -3.06
N LYS A 186 10.76 13.57 -3.06
CA LYS A 186 11.22 12.84 -4.25
C LYS A 186 10.26 11.72 -4.57
N ALA A 187 9.81 11.68 -5.82
CA ALA A 187 9.04 10.56 -6.35
C ALA A 187 9.97 9.61 -7.09
N SER A 188 9.78 8.31 -6.94
CA SER A 188 10.53 7.27 -7.68
C SER A 188 9.59 6.14 -8.08
N PRO A 189 9.82 5.48 -9.23
CA PRO A 189 9.02 4.31 -9.60
C PRO A 189 9.13 3.20 -8.56
N THR A 190 8.03 2.46 -8.38
CA THR A 190 8.00 1.32 -7.48
C THR A 190 7.01 0.27 -7.94
N LEU A 191 7.26 -0.99 -7.57
CA LEU A 191 6.33 -2.12 -7.74
C LEU A 191 5.67 -2.52 -6.42
N TRP A 192 6.01 -1.83 -5.33
CA TRP A 192 5.54 -2.17 -3.99
C TRP A 192 4.08 -1.79 -3.77
N HIS A 193 3.36 -2.60 -3.00
CA HIS A 193 1.96 -2.32 -2.66
C HIS A 193 1.81 -0.97 -1.92
N PRO A 194 0.70 -0.23 -2.15
CA PRO A 194 0.40 0.99 -1.44
C PRO A 194 0.44 0.78 0.07
N SER A 195 1.23 1.61 0.72
CA SER A 195 1.47 1.55 2.15
C SER A 195 1.93 2.92 2.62
N ASP A 196 1.64 3.21 3.88
CA ASP A 196 2.11 4.39 4.60
C ASP A 196 2.34 3.96 6.06
N ASP A 197 3.01 4.81 6.83
CA ASP A 197 3.45 4.53 8.19
C ASP A 197 2.50 5.08 9.28
N LEU A 198 1.40 5.74 8.90
CA LEU A 198 0.55 6.46 9.85
C LEU A 198 0.02 5.60 11.00
N GLN A 199 -0.30 4.32 10.74
CA GLN A 199 -0.77 3.39 11.77
C GLN A 199 0.29 3.13 12.85
N ASN A 200 1.57 3.19 12.49
CA ASN A 200 2.69 3.00 13.40
C ASN A 200 3.09 4.33 14.05
N THR A 201 3.13 5.40 13.25
CA THR A 201 3.59 6.73 13.68
C THR A 201 2.59 7.41 14.61
N ALA A 202 1.29 7.35 14.30
CA ALA A 202 0.22 8.01 15.06
C ALA A 202 -1.11 7.22 14.99
N PRO A 203 -1.20 6.03 15.61
CA PRO A 203 -2.37 5.17 15.53
C PRO A 203 -3.68 5.84 15.99
N ASN A 204 -3.60 6.77 16.95
CA ASN A 204 -4.79 7.41 17.52
C ASN A 204 -5.38 8.47 16.60
N ILE A 205 -4.63 9.00 15.62
CA ILE A 205 -5.17 9.85 14.55
C ILE A 205 -6.16 9.08 13.67
N LEU A 206 -5.96 7.77 13.47
CA LEU A 206 -6.91 6.90 12.76
C LEU A 206 -8.17 6.60 13.59
N LYS A 207 -8.18 7.00 14.87
CA LYS A 207 -9.34 6.91 15.78
C LYS A 207 -9.91 8.30 16.10
N SER A 208 -9.49 9.34 15.38
CA SER A 208 -9.94 10.72 15.57
C SER A 208 -11.01 11.11 14.56
N SER A 209 -12.01 11.87 15.01
CA SER A 209 -12.87 12.74 14.18
C SER A 209 -12.31 14.15 14.19
N PHE A 210 -12.10 14.74 13.02
CA PHE A 210 -11.59 16.11 12.91
C PHE A 210 -12.75 17.05 12.63
N ASP A 211 -13.21 17.68 13.69
CA ASP A 211 -14.37 18.55 13.66
C ASP A 211 -13.98 19.88 13.02
N THR A 212 -14.88 20.40 12.19
CA THR A 212 -14.70 21.67 11.50
C THR A 212 -15.96 22.51 11.70
N ASN A 213 -15.79 23.82 11.94
CA ASN A 213 -16.93 24.72 12.12
C ASN A 213 -17.60 25.13 10.78
N ASN A 214 -17.08 24.65 9.65
CA ASN A 214 -17.57 24.97 8.32
C ASN A 214 -18.20 23.72 7.68
N PRO A 215 -19.44 23.76 7.17
CA PRO A 215 -20.04 22.62 6.49
C PRO A 215 -19.24 22.12 5.27
N ASN A 216 -18.42 22.98 4.64
CA ASN A 216 -17.48 22.62 3.57
C ASN A 216 -16.04 22.39 4.05
N GLY A 217 -15.81 22.44 5.36
CA GLY A 217 -14.47 22.37 5.97
C GLY A 217 -13.79 21.01 5.83
N TRP A 218 -14.52 19.98 5.39
CA TRP A 218 -13.97 18.64 5.16
C TRP A 218 -12.74 18.67 4.24
N TRP A 219 -12.79 19.44 3.14
CA TRP A 219 -11.67 19.57 2.18
C TRP A 219 -10.41 20.23 2.75
N ASN A 220 -10.59 21.03 3.81
CA ASN A 220 -9.53 21.79 4.47
C ASN A 220 -9.24 21.21 5.85
N SER A 221 -9.47 19.91 6.03
CA SER A 221 -9.22 19.19 7.27
C SER A 221 -8.42 17.91 7.01
N PRO A 222 -7.81 17.32 8.06
CA PRO A 222 -7.19 16.00 7.99
C PRO A 222 -8.10 14.93 7.39
N GLU A 223 -9.42 15.12 7.44
CA GLU A 223 -10.38 14.15 6.90
C GLU A 223 -10.21 13.86 5.43
N ARG A 224 -9.73 14.82 4.66
CA ARG A 224 -9.41 14.63 3.24
C ARG A 224 -8.42 13.49 3.03
N ILE A 225 -7.47 13.34 3.94
CA ILE A 225 -6.42 12.32 3.90
C ILE A 225 -6.94 11.00 4.52
N LEU A 226 -7.72 11.09 5.59
CA LEU A 226 -8.03 9.98 6.49
C LEU A 226 -9.36 9.25 6.22
N ASN A 227 -10.33 9.86 5.53
CA ASN A 227 -11.72 9.40 5.43
C ASN A 227 -11.86 7.89 5.12
N ARG A 228 -11.01 7.32 4.26
CA ARG A 228 -11.13 5.91 3.82
C ARG A 228 -10.32 4.90 4.65
N ARG A 229 -9.61 5.34 5.69
CA ARG A 229 -8.78 4.46 6.54
C ARG A 229 -9.36 4.19 7.91
N ARG A 230 -10.31 5.00 8.36
CA ARG A 230 -10.90 4.86 9.68
C ARG A 230 -11.92 3.72 9.69
N GLY A 231 -11.86 2.91 10.75
CA GLY A 231 -12.96 2.03 11.11
C GLY A 231 -14.05 2.81 11.85
N ASN A 232 -15.13 2.14 12.22
CA ASN A 232 -16.28 2.77 12.91
C ASN A 232 -16.01 3.13 14.38
N ASN A 233 -14.77 3.01 14.86
CA ASN A 233 -14.41 3.20 16.27
C ASN A 233 -13.65 4.53 16.46
N ILE A 234 -14.42 5.62 16.53
CA ILE A 234 -13.90 6.96 16.83
C ILE A 234 -13.79 7.10 18.35
N THR A 235 -12.60 7.50 18.82
CA THR A 235 -12.29 7.69 20.25
C THR A 235 -12.00 9.16 20.58
N PHE A 236 -11.46 9.92 19.63
CA PHE A 236 -11.04 11.30 19.85
C PHE A 236 -11.85 12.26 18.97
N HIS A 237 -12.24 13.39 19.54
CA HIS A 237 -12.82 14.52 18.81
C HIS A 237 -11.80 15.66 18.82
N VAL A 238 -11.29 15.98 17.63
CA VAL A 238 -10.17 16.88 17.43
C VAL A 238 -10.69 18.16 16.80
N ARG A 239 -10.59 19.28 17.51
CA ARG A 239 -11.17 20.55 17.07
C ARG A 239 -10.19 21.36 16.25
N MET A 240 -10.70 22.11 15.28
CA MET A 240 -9.86 23.06 14.58
C MET A 240 -9.39 24.16 15.56
N GLN A 241 -8.07 24.37 15.65
CA GLN A 241 -7.52 25.51 16.34
C GLN A 241 -7.88 26.75 15.52
N GLN A 242 -8.66 27.66 16.09
CA GLN A 242 -8.96 28.92 15.44
C GLN A 242 -7.65 29.71 15.30
N PRO A 243 -7.42 30.39 14.16
CA PRO A 243 -6.34 31.36 14.09
C PRO A 243 -6.58 32.35 15.22
N ASP A 244 -5.57 32.59 16.05
CA ASP A 244 -5.67 33.55 17.14
C ASP A 244 -6.20 34.85 16.53
N SER A 245 -7.45 35.19 16.85
CA SER A 245 -7.99 36.50 16.53
C SER A 245 -7.12 37.45 17.33
N LEU A 246 -6.14 38.07 16.66
CA LEU A 246 -5.34 39.15 17.21
C LEU A 246 -6.32 40.05 17.96
N GLY A 247 -6.19 40.07 19.28
CA GLY A 247 -6.99 40.93 20.13
C GLY A 247 -6.85 42.34 19.60
N HIS A 248 -7.94 42.88 19.08
CA HIS A 248 -8.10 44.31 18.87
C HIS A 248 -8.35 44.98 20.22
#